data_AF-A0A353M405-F1
#
_entry.id   AF-A0A353M405-F1
#
_cell.length_a   1.000
_cell.length_b   1.000
_cell.length_c   1.000
_cell.angle_alpha   90.00
_cell.angle_beta   90.00
_cell.angle_gamma   90.00
#
_symmetry.space_group_name_H-M   'P 1'
#
loop_
_entity.id
_entity.type
_entity.pdbx_description
1 polymer ?
#
loop_
_entity_poly.entity_id
_entity_poly.type
_entity_poly.pdbx_seq_one_letter_code
_entity_poly.pdbx_strand_id
1 'polypeptide(L)' 'MTVKKAKIGVYLLPNVLTTFGLFAGFFAVILATKGQYADAAIAIFVAMLFDGLDG' A
#
# COMPACT_ATOMS: atom_id res chain seq x y z
N MET A 1 -14.71 26.24 29.18
CA MET A 1 -13.88 26.09 27.95
C MET A 1 -13.57 24.61 27.76
N THR A 2 -14.43 23.88 27.05
CA THR A 2 -14.29 22.44 26.83
C THR A 2 -13.49 22.22 25.55
N VAL A 3 -12.21 21.85 25.69
CA VAL A 3 -11.36 21.47 24.57
C VAL A 3 -11.87 20.13 24.03
N LYS A 4 -12.65 20.18 22.94
CA LYS A 4 -13.13 18.99 22.24
C LYS A 4 -11.93 18.38 21.51
N LYS A 5 -11.36 17.31 22.09
CA LYS A 5 -10.29 16.49 21.48
C LYS A 5 -10.65 16.20 20.02
N ALA A 6 -9.81 16.65 19.10
CA ALA A 6 -9.96 16.41 17.68
C ALA A 6 -9.97 14.90 17.43
N LYS A 7 -11.16 14.32 17.19
CA LYS A 7 -11.26 13.01 16.55
C LYS A 7 -11.11 13.25 15.05
N ILE A 8 -9.87 13.43 14.61
CA ILE A 8 -9.54 13.35 13.18
C ILE A 8 -9.57 11.86 12.86
N GLY A 9 -10.78 11.35 12.66
CA GLY A 9 -10.99 10.00 12.16
C GLY A 9 -10.42 9.94 10.75
N VAL A 10 -9.31 9.21 10.62
CA VAL A 10 -8.96 8.43 9.43
C VAL A 10 -8.88 9.19 8.09
N TYR A 11 -8.26 10.37 8.07
CA TYR A 11 -7.70 10.93 6.82
C TYR A 11 -6.39 10.24 6.38
N LEU A 12 -5.90 9.30 7.19
CA LEU A 12 -4.82 8.37 6.86
C LEU A 12 -5.35 7.11 6.14
N LEU A 13 -6.67 6.96 5.92
CA LEU A 13 -7.17 5.75 5.24
C LEU A 13 -6.68 5.66 3.80
N PRO A 14 -6.83 6.72 2.97
CA PRO A 14 -6.10 6.79 1.73
C PRO A 14 -4.64 7.10 2.03
N ASN A 15 -3.70 7.15 1.11
CA ASN A 15 -2.26 7.30 1.39
C ASN A 15 -1.62 6.15 2.21
N VAL A 16 -2.24 5.59 3.26
CA VAL A 16 -1.75 4.34 3.88
C VAL A 16 -1.97 3.18 2.91
N LEU A 17 -3.08 3.15 2.17
CA LEU A 17 -3.30 2.16 1.11
C LEU A 17 -2.25 2.33 -0.02
N THR A 18 -1.98 3.54 -0.49
CA THR A 18 -0.87 3.83 -1.42
C THR A 18 0.49 3.37 -0.86
N THR A 19 0.76 3.65 0.41
CA THR A 19 2.02 3.28 1.06
C THR A 19 2.17 1.75 1.15
N PHE A 20 1.08 1.03 1.41
CA PHE A 20 1.05 -0.44 1.34
C PHE A 20 1.28 -0.96 -0.09
N GLY A 21 0.70 -0.30 -1.09
CA GLY A 21 0.93 -0.60 -2.51
C GLY A 21 2.42 -0.47 -2.89
N LEU A 22 3.08 0.62 -2.47
CA LEU A 22 4.52 0.81 -2.67
C LEU A 22 5.36 -0.29 -2.00
N PHE A 23 4.98 -0.71 -0.78
CA PHE A 23 5.62 -1.81 -0.07
C PHE A 23 5.45 -3.16 -0.81
N ALA A 24 4.27 -3.43 -1.35
CA ALA A 24 4.00 -4.63 -2.15
C ALA A 24 4.82 -4.64 -3.45
N GLY A 25 4.95 -3.49 -4.12
CA GLY A 25 5.82 -3.32 -5.28
C GLY A 25 7.30 -3.54 -4.95
N PHE A 26 7.77 -3.04 -3.81
CA PHE A 26 9.14 -3.29 -3.34
C PHE A 26 9.37 -4.78 -3.01
N PHE A 27 8.40 -5.44 -2.39
CA PHE A 27 8.45 -6.87 -2.11
C PHE A 27 8.53 -7.71 -3.39
N ALA A 28 7.83 -7.30 -4.44
CA ALA A 28 7.91 -7.94 -5.75
C ALA A 28 9.34 -7.88 -6.33
N VAL A 29 10.06 -6.77 -6.16
CA VAL A 29 11.46 -6.65 -6.60
C VAL A 29 12.36 -7.62 -5.83
N ILE A 30 12.13 -7.80 -4.52
CA ILE A 30 12.86 -8.78 -3.70
C ILE A 30 12.56 -10.22 -4.18
N LEU A 31 11.31 -10.53 -4.52
CA LEU A 31 10.94 -11.85 -5.06
C LEU A 31 11.56 -12.09 -6.43
N ALA A 32 11.54 -11.08 -7.31
CA ALA A 32 12.15 -11.17 -8.65
C ALA A 32 13.67 -11.38 -8.57
N THR A 33 14.36 -10.72 -7.63
CA THR A 33 15.80 -10.94 -7.40
C THR A 33 16.13 -12.32 -6.83
N LYS A 34 15.16 -13.00 -6.21
CA LYS A 34 15.27 -14.40 -5.77
C LYS A 34 14.92 -15.43 -6.87
N GLY A 35 14.60 -14.98 -8.09
CA GLY A 35 14.15 -15.83 -9.18
C GLY A 35 12.68 -16.29 -9.07
N GLN A 36 11.92 -15.75 -8.11
CA GLN A 36 10.50 -16.04 -7.90
C GLN A 36 9.62 -15.09 -8.72
N TYR A 37 9.68 -15.23 -10.05
CA TYR A 37 9.01 -14.31 -10.97
C TYR A 37 7.48 -14.38 -10.91
N ALA A 38 6.90 -15.57 -10.63
CA ALA A 38 5.46 -15.75 -10.51
C ALA A 38 4.89 -14.98 -9.31
N ASP A 39 5.52 -15.13 -8.14
CA ASP A 39 5.13 -14.42 -6.92
C ASP A 39 5.35 -12.91 -7.05
N ALA A 40 6.44 -12.50 -7.72
CA ALA A 40 6.71 -11.10 -8.01
C ALA A 40 5.63 -10.47 -8.91
N ALA A 41 5.17 -11.19 -9.94
CA ALA A 41 4.11 -10.71 -10.82
C ALA A 41 2.79 -10.51 -10.06
N ILE A 42 2.45 -11.44 -9.16
CA ILE A 42 1.26 -11.32 -8.30
C ILE A 42 1.39 -10.12 -7.36
N ALA A 43 2.56 -9.94 -6.73
CA ALA A 43 2.80 -8.81 -5.82
C ALA A 43 2.73 -7.44 -6.51
N ILE A 44 3.27 -7.30 -7.73
CA ILE A 44 3.11 -6.09 -8.56
C ILE A 44 1.65 -5.86 -8.97
N PHE A 45 0.93 -6.92 -9.35
CA PHE A 45 -0.47 -6.81 -9.76
C PHE A 45 -1.36 -6.33 -8.60
N VAL A 46 -1.13 -6.87 -7.40
CA VAL A 46 -1.82 -6.43 -6.18
C VAL A 46 -1.46 -4.98 -5.83
N ALA A 47 -0.18 -4.60 -5.91
CA ALA A 47 0.25 -3.22 -5.68
C ALA A 47 -0.48 -2.22 -6.59
N MET A 48 -0.60 -2.56 -7.88
CA MET A 48 -1.27 -1.74 -8.88
C MET A 48 -2.79 -1.61 -8.61
N LEU A 49 -3.42 -2.65 -8.07
CA LEU A 49 -4.84 -2.63 -7.71
C LEU A 49 -5.10 -1.77 -6.46
N PHE A 50 -4.22 -1.84 -5.46
CA PHE A 50 -4.28 -0.99 -4.27
C PHE A 50 -4.06 0.49 -4.59
N ASP A 51 -3.15 0.80 -5.52
CA ASP A 51 -2.88 2.15 -5.99
C ASP A 51 -4.09 2.75 -6.74
N GLY A 52 -4.74 1.94 -7.60
CA GLY A 52 -5.96 2.35 -8.32
C GLY A 52 -7.24 2.41 -7.48
N LEU A 53 -7.24 1.86 -6.26
CA LEU A 53 -8.34 2.00 -5.30
C LEU A 53 -8.20 3.27 -4.44
N ASP A 54 -6.98 3.78 -4.29
CA ASP A 54 -6.66 4.92 -3.44
C ASP A 54 -6.50 6.25 -4.22
N GLY A 55 -6.35 6.15 -5.54
CA GLY A 55 -6.26 7.26 -6.50
C GLY A 55 -7.54 7.57 -7.24
#